data_AF-A0A154QD29-F1
#
_entry.id   AF-A0A154QD29-F1
#
_cell.length_a   1.000
_cell.length_b   1.000
_cell.length_c   1.000
_cell.angle_alpha   90.00
_cell.angle_beta   90.00
_cell.angle_gamma   90.00
#
_symmetry.space_group_name_H-M   'P 1'
#
loop_
_entity.id
_entity.type
_entity.pdbx_description
1 polymer ?
#
loop_
_entity_poly.entity_id
_entity_poly.type
_entity_poly.pdbx_seq_one_letter_code
_entity_poly.pdbx_strand_id
1 'polypeptide(L)'
;MANLKTIQALYQDTCSLAIKETHMSIDPRAPFVPKDAQALADQAMQVADAAKSLRTRAPAGLAKAKVDDAASAVLTALALFDYINNTNRKPPIKRDVLGAVSNALDALGAI
;
A
#
# COMPACT_ATOMS: atom_id res chain seq x y z
N MET A 1 22.91 -4.41 3.81
CA MET A 1 22.15 -4.44 2.53
C MET A 1 20.87 -5.22 2.75
N ALA A 2 19.79 -4.88 2.05
CA ALA A 2 18.52 -5.60 2.14
C ALA A 2 18.62 -7.01 1.51
N ASN A 3 17.89 -7.97 2.07
CA ASN A 3 17.81 -9.32 1.54
C ASN A 3 16.84 -9.36 0.35
N LEU A 4 17.19 -10.09 -0.72
CA LEU A 4 16.32 -10.31 -1.88
C LEU A 4 14.93 -10.82 -1.47
N LYS A 5 14.85 -11.71 -0.47
CA LYS A 5 13.56 -12.21 0.04
C LYS A 5 12.69 -11.10 0.62
N THR A 6 13.28 -10.16 1.35
CA THR A 6 12.56 -9.04 1.97
C THR A 6 12.05 -8.07 0.90
N ILE A 7 12.84 -7.82 -0.14
CA ILE A 7 12.44 -6.96 -1.26
C ILE A 7 11.33 -7.63 -2.08
N GLN A 8 11.42 -8.95 -2.30
CA GLN A 8 10.36 -9.71 -2.97
C GLN A 8 9.06 -9.70 -2.17
N ALA A 9 9.12 -9.86 -0.85
CA ALA A 9 7.96 -9.74 0.02
C ALA A 9 7.35 -8.34 -0.05
N LEU A 10 8.17 -7.29 0.09
CA LEU A 10 7.72 -5.90 -0.05
C LEU A 10 7.04 -5.65 -1.40
N TYR A 11 7.59 -6.17 -2.49
CA TYR A 11 6.97 -6.08 -3.81
C TYR A 11 5.60 -6.76 -3.86
N GLN A 12 5.47 -7.97 -3.32
CA GLN A 12 4.21 -8.71 -3.28
C GLN A 12 3.15 -8.01 -2.42
N ASP A 13 3.57 -7.48 -1.27
CA ASP A 13 2.69 -6.73 -0.36
C ASP A 13 2.22 -5.43 -1.02
N THR A 14 3.12 -4.71 -1.72
CA THR A 14 2.78 -3.48 -2.44
C THR A 14 1.81 -3.78 -3.60
N CYS A 15 2.01 -4.88 -4.35
CA CYS A 15 1.04 -5.33 -5.35
C CYS A 15 -0.33 -5.64 -4.74
N SER A 16 -0.34 -6.31 -3.58
CA SER A 16 -1.58 -6.65 -2.87
C SER A 16 -2.33 -5.40 -2.41
N LEU A 17 -1.61 -4.35 -2.00
CA LEU A 17 -2.19 -3.08 -1.62
C LEU A 17 -2.89 -2.40 -2.80
N ALA A 18 -2.20 -2.30 -3.95
CA ALA A 18 -2.80 -1.75 -5.18
C ALA A 18 -4.06 -2.52 -5.62
N ILE A 19 -4.06 -3.85 -5.50
CA ILE A 19 -5.24 -4.68 -5.80
C ILE A 19 -6.40 -4.36 -4.86
N LYS A 20 -6.14 -4.27 -3.54
CA LYS A 20 -7.19 -3.95 -2.55
C LYS A 20 -7.79 -2.56 -2.79
N GLU A 21 -6.96 -1.57 -3.12
CA GLU A 21 -7.43 -0.22 -3.47
C GLU A 21 -8.27 -0.21 -4.75
N THR A 22 -7.84 -0.95 -5.77
CA THR A 22 -8.61 -1.11 -7.02
C THR A 22 -9.95 -1.79 -6.76
N HIS A 23 -9.99 -2.81 -5.91
CA HIS A 23 -11.26 -3.42 -5.52
C HIS A 23 -12.14 -2.42 -4.76
N MET A 24 -11.56 -1.62 -3.87
CA MET A 24 -12.29 -0.58 -3.12
C MET A 24 -12.78 0.55 -4.02
N SER A 25 -12.13 0.82 -5.16
CA SER A 25 -12.63 1.81 -6.12
C SER A 25 -13.83 1.28 -6.93
N ILE A 26 -13.86 -0.02 -7.22
CA ILE A 26 -14.96 -0.68 -7.93
C ILE A 26 -16.18 -0.92 -7.01
N ASP A 27 -15.94 -1.43 -5.81
CA ASP A 27 -16.95 -1.74 -4.79
C ASP A 27 -16.59 -1.08 -3.45
N PRO A 28 -16.86 0.23 -3.28
CA PRO A 28 -16.48 0.96 -2.09
C PRO A 28 -17.24 0.47 -0.86
N ARG A 29 -16.48 0.24 0.22
CA ARG A 29 -17.00 -0.08 1.55
C ARG A 29 -16.70 1.06 2.51
N ALA A 30 -17.55 1.22 3.52
CA ALA A 30 -17.34 2.23 4.56
C ALA A 30 -15.91 2.10 5.14
N PRO A 31 -15.13 3.20 5.22
CA PRO A 31 -15.57 4.60 5.20
C PRO A 31 -15.63 5.24 3.79
N PHE A 32 -15.30 4.48 2.74
CA PHE A 32 -15.35 4.93 1.37
C PHE A 32 -16.77 4.82 0.81
N VAL A 33 -17.08 5.72 -0.11
CA VAL A 33 -18.37 5.80 -0.81
C VAL A 33 -18.11 5.94 -2.32
N PRO A 34 -19.11 5.73 -3.20
CA PRO A 34 -18.92 5.78 -4.65
C PRO A 34 -18.19 7.02 -5.20
N LYS A 35 -18.36 8.20 -4.58
CA LYS A 35 -17.63 9.42 -5.00
C LYS A 35 -16.12 9.37 -4.74
N ASP A 36 -15.63 8.45 -3.92
CA ASP A 36 -14.20 8.28 -3.64
C ASP A 36 -13.51 7.33 -4.62
N ALA A 37 -14.28 6.66 -5.50
CA ALA A 37 -13.78 5.65 -6.43
C ALA A 37 -12.59 6.16 -7.25
N GLN A 38 -12.67 7.38 -7.80
CA GLN A 38 -11.59 7.94 -8.59
C GLN A 38 -10.32 8.16 -7.76
N ALA A 39 -10.44 8.70 -6.55
CA ALA A 39 -9.29 8.94 -5.68
C ALA A 39 -8.60 7.63 -5.28
N LEU A 40 -9.38 6.57 -5.01
CA LEU A 40 -8.87 5.23 -4.75
C LEU A 40 -8.19 4.62 -5.98
N ALA A 41 -8.76 4.81 -7.18
CA ALA A 41 -8.15 4.33 -8.42
C ALA A 41 -6.82 5.06 -8.72
N ASP A 42 -6.78 6.38 -8.54
CA ASP A 42 -5.58 7.18 -8.73
C ASP A 42 -4.47 6.78 -7.75
N GLN A 43 -4.82 6.56 -6.49
CA GLN A 43 -3.87 6.10 -5.47
C GLN A 43 -3.40 4.66 -5.74
N ALA A 44 -4.29 3.76 -6.15
CA ALA A 44 -3.94 2.40 -6.55
C ALA A 44 -2.92 2.37 -7.70
N MET A 45 -3.06 3.28 -8.69
CA MET A 45 -2.08 3.42 -9.77
C MET A 45 -0.71 3.87 -9.24
N GLN A 46 -0.67 4.84 -8.31
CA GLN A 46 0.58 5.27 -7.68
C GLN A 46 1.28 4.13 -6.94
N VAL A 47 0.52 3.29 -6.22
CA VAL A 47 1.06 2.12 -5.51
C VAL A 47 1.56 1.07 -6.50
N ALA A 48 0.83 0.83 -7.60
CA ALA A 48 1.28 -0.07 -8.67
C ALA A 48 2.58 0.40 -9.33
N ASP A 49 2.73 1.71 -9.58
CA ASP A 49 3.94 2.30 -10.14
C ASP A 49 5.12 2.21 -9.14
N ALA A 50 4.87 2.37 -7.85
CA ALA A 50 5.86 2.17 -6.80
C ALA A 50 6.34 0.70 -6.76
N ALA A 51 5.42 -0.27 -6.85
CA ALA A 51 5.75 -1.69 -6.94
C ALA A 51 6.59 -2.01 -8.19
N LYS A 52 6.23 -1.45 -9.35
CA LYS A 52 6.99 -1.60 -10.60
C LYS A 52 8.39 -1.03 -10.46
N SER A 53 8.52 0.15 -9.86
CA SER A 53 9.81 0.80 -9.60
C SER A 53 10.67 -0.06 -8.68
N LEU A 54 10.10 -0.60 -7.59
CA LEU A 54 10.79 -1.51 -6.67
C LEU A 54 11.35 -2.74 -7.39
N ARG A 55 10.58 -3.34 -8.30
CA ARG A 55 11.02 -4.51 -9.09
C ARG A 55 12.23 -4.21 -9.98
N THR A 56 12.37 -2.97 -10.47
CA THR A 56 13.50 -2.58 -11.32
C THR A 56 14.76 -2.19 -10.55
N ARG A 57 14.66 -1.95 -9.23
CA ARG A 57 15.81 -1.56 -8.40
C ARG A 57 16.69 -2.74 -8.07
N ALA A 58 18.01 -2.55 -8.16
CA ALA A 58 18.98 -3.57 -7.80
C ALA A 58 19.03 -3.79 -6.28
N PRO A 59 18.75 -5.00 -5.75
CA PRO A 59 18.71 -5.29 -4.32
C PRO A 59 19.98 -4.94 -3.54
N ALA A 60 21.15 -5.10 -4.18
CA ALA A 60 22.46 -4.92 -3.57
C ALA A 60 22.72 -3.46 -3.11
N GLY A 61 22.04 -2.48 -3.71
CA GLY A 61 22.18 -1.07 -3.36
C GLY A 61 21.23 -0.59 -2.25
N LEU A 62 20.27 -1.40 -1.83
CA LEU A 62 19.20 -0.95 -0.94
C LEU A 62 19.59 -1.07 0.55
N ALA A 63 19.40 0.03 1.28
CA ALA A 63 19.58 0.06 2.72
C ALA A 63 18.50 -0.78 3.41
N LYS A 64 18.90 -1.76 4.24
CA LYS A 64 17.97 -2.68 4.91
C LYS A 64 16.91 -1.94 5.73
N ALA A 65 17.33 -0.92 6.49
CA ALA A 65 16.43 -0.11 7.30
C ALA A 65 15.30 0.54 6.46
N LYS A 66 15.63 1.10 5.28
CA LYS A 66 14.63 1.71 4.38
C LYS A 66 13.63 0.70 3.83
N VAL A 67 14.11 -0.50 3.50
CA VAL A 67 13.26 -1.60 3.03
C VAL A 67 12.34 -2.09 4.15
N ASP A 68 12.84 -2.22 5.38
CA ASP A 68 12.05 -2.63 6.53
C ASP A 68 11.00 -1.56 6.90
N ASP A 69 11.36 -0.28 6.86
CA ASP A 69 10.46 0.85 7.11
C ASP A 69 9.31 0.86 6.10
N ALA A 70 9.63 0.71 4.80
CA ALA A 70 8.61 0.63 3.75
C ALA A 70 7.72 -0.60 3.91
N ALA A 71 8.28 -1.76 4.27
CA ALA A 71 7.49 -2.96 4.53
C ALA A 71 6.50 -2.75 5.68
N SER A 72 6.95 -2.12 6.77
CA SER A 72 6.07 -1.80 7.89
C SER A 72 4.94 -0.84 7.48
N ALA A 73 5.24 0.18 6.68
CA ALA A 73 4.26 1.14 6.20
C ALA A 73 3.22 0.47 5.26
N VAL A 74 3.67 -0.34 4.30
CA VAL A 74 2.78 -1.09 3.39
C VAL A 74 1.88 -2.07 4.16
N LEU A 75 2.44 -2.82 5.11
CA LEU A 75 1.66 -3.75 5.95
C LEU A 75 0.61 -3.02 6.80
N THR A 76 0.92 -1.81 7.28
CA THR A 76 -0.04 -0.99 8.02
C THR A 76 -1.22 -0.58 7.14
N ALA A 77 -0.96 -0.13 5.91
CA ALA A 77 -2.02 0.21 4.96
C ALA A 77 -2.87 -1.03 4.59
N LEU A 78 -2.23 -2.17 4.32
CA LEU A 78 -2.91 -3.45 4.06
C LEU A 78 -3.85 -3.83 5.20
N ALA A 79 -3.38 -3.76 6.45
CA ALA A 79 -4.17 -4.10 7.62
C ALA A 79 -5.44 -3.25 7.75
N LEU A 80 -5.39 -1.96 7.36
CA LEU A 80 -6.56 -1.09 7.36
C LEU A 80 -7.58 -1.49 6.29
N PHE A 81 -7.13 -1.80 5.06
CA PHE A 81 -8.02 -2.33 4.02
C PHE A 81 -8.61 -3.69 4.40
N ASP A 82 -7.83 -4.57 5.01
CA ASP A 82 -8.32 -5.86 5.51
C ASP A 82 -9.33 -5.69 6.62
N TYR A 83 -9.11 -4.76 7.54
CA TYR A 83 -10.07 -4.46 8.59
C TYR A 83 -11.40 -3.96 7.98
N ILE A 84 -11.35 -3.04 7.00
CA ILE A 84 -12.54 -2.56 6.27
C ILE A 84 -13.27 -3.72 5.57
N ASN A 85 -12.53 -4.61 4.93
CA ASN A 85 -13.13 -5.73 4.19
C ASN A 85 -13.74 -6.80 5.09
N ASN A 86 -13.26 -6.94 6.33
CA ASN A 86 -13.67 -8.01 7.25
C ASN A 86 -14.56 -7.55 8.41
N THR A 87 -14.75 -6.24 8.65
CA THR A 87 -15.47 -5.74 9.84
C THR A 87 -16.58 -4.74 9.51
N ASN A 88 -17.81 -5.02 9.96
CA ASN A 88 -18.98 -4.14 9.80
C ASN A 88 -19.23 -3.17 10.98
N ARG A 89 -18.32 -3.10 11.97
CA ARG A 89 -18.59 -2.44 13.27
C ARG A 89 -18.30 -0.94 13.26
N LYS A 90 -17.02 -0.60 13.19
CA LYS A 90 -16.52 0.78 13.25
C LYS A 90 -15.38 0.89 12.25
N PRO A 91 -15.66 1.27 11.00
CA PRO A 91 -14.61 1.44 10.01
C PRO A 91 -13.63 2.54 10.47
N PRO A 92 -12.33 2.42 10.16
CA PRO A 92 -11.38 3.50 10.38
C PRO A 92 -11.83 4.75 9.62
N ILE A 93 -11.37 5.93 10.05
CA ILE A 93 -11.69 7.14 9.31
C ILE A 93 -10.90 7.17 7.99
N LYS A 94 -11.57 7.62 6.92
CA LYS A 94 -11.00 7.68 5.57
C LYS A 94 -9.62 8.32 5.50
N ARG A 95 -9.44 9.43 6.24
CA ARG A 95 -8.17 10.17 6.31
C ARG A 95 -7.01 9.28 6.80
N ASP A 96 -7.25 8.43 7.78
CA ASP A 96 -6.21 7.58 8.35
C ASP A 96 -5.84 6.45 7.40
N VAL A 97 -6.82 5.92 6.65
CA VAL A 97 -6.59 4.90 5.61
C VAL A 97 -5.77 5.49 4.46
N LEU A 98 -6.22 6.60 3.88
CA LEU A 98 -5.50 7.27 2.79
C LEU A 98 -4.12 7.79 3.24
N GLY A 99 -4.02 8.25 4.48
CA GLY A 99 -2.76 8.67 5.09
C GLY A 99 -1.78 7.51 5.28
N ALA A 100 -2.24 6.33 5.67
CA ALA A 100 -1.38 5.14 5.75
C ALA A 100 -0.84 4.73 4.37
N VAL A 101 -1.66 4.83 3.31
CA VAL A 101 -1.21 4.57 1.94
C VAL A 101 -0.20 5.62 1.47
N SER A 102 -0.44 6.90 1.77
CA SER A 102 0.51 7.98 1.48
C SER A 102 1.87 7.73 2.16
N ASN A 103 1.86 7.36 3.45
CA ASN A 103 3.07 7.03 4.19
C ASN A 103 3.81 5.82 3.57
N ALA A 104 3.06 4.83 3.07
CA ALA A 104 3.64 3.68 2.37
C ALA A 104 4.32 4.10 1.06
N LEU A 105 3.68 4.98 0.27
CA LEU A 105 4.26 5.55 -0.94
C LEU A 105 5.52 6.36 -0.65
N ASP A 106 5.50 7.22 0.37
CA ASP A 106 6.67 8.00 0.79
C ASP A 106 7.83 7.11 1.21
N ALA A 107 7.55 6.05 1.98
CA ALA A 107 8.56 5.09 2.40
C ALA A 107 9.13 4.29 1.23
N LEU A 108 8.31 3.89 0.26
CA LEU A 108 8.73 3.24 -0.99
C LEU A 108 9.56 4.16 -1.89
N GLY A 109 9.23 5.46 -1.93
CA GLY A 109 9.98 6.48 -2.67
C GLY A 109 11.35 6.80 -2.04
N ALA A 110 11.48 6.59 -0.73
CA ALA A 110 12.73 6.80 0.03
C ALA A 110 13.70 5.60 0.00
N ILE A 111 13.27 4.45 -0.53
CA ILE A 111 14.16 3.37 -0.97
C ILE A 111 14.91 3.84 -2.21
#